data_AF-A0A5K1ETG8-F1
#
_entry.id   AF-A0A5K1ETG8-F1
#
_cell.length_a   1.000
_cell.length_b   1.000
_cell.length_c   1.000
_cell.angle_alpha   90.00
_cell.angle_beta   90.00
_cell.angle_gamma   90.00
#
_symmetry.space_group_name_H-M   'P 1'
#
loop_
_entity.id
_entity.type
_entity.pdbx_description
1 polymer ?
#
loop_
_entity_poly.entity_id
_entity_poly.type
_entity_poly.pdbx_seq_one_letter_code
_entity_poly.pdbx_strand_id
1 'polypeptide(L)' 'MIQKGPQRDYNGHPLVTFPNESNPWWKVFEEAVTASGGKLSKPEILASTTDARYAREMGIPTLGFSPMMNTPILLHEHNE' A
#
# COMPACT_ATOMS: atom_id res chain seq x y z
N MET A 1 -13.41 21.13 -5.38
CA MET A 1 -11.98 21.21 -5.80
C MET A 1 -11.25 20.07 -5.12
N ILE A 2 -10.55 19.21 -5.86
CA ILE A 2 -9.72 18.16 -5.26
C ILE A 2 -8.44 18.82 -4.77
N GLN A 3 -8.25 18.89 -3.45
CA GLN A 3 -7.00 19.39 -2.87
C GLN A 3 -5.95 18.27 -2.98
N LYS A 4 -4.87 18.51 -3.73
CA LYS A 4 -3.74 17.57 -3.79
C LYS A 4 -2.89 17.76 -2.54
N GLY A 5 -2.71 16.70 -1.76
CA GLY A 5 -1.72 16.66 -0.69
C GLY A 5 -0.28 16.73 -1.21
N PRO A 6 0.71 16.86 -0.32
CA PRO A 6 2.12 16.85 -0.71
C PRO A 6 2.46 15.53 -1.44
N GLN A 7 3.32 15.62 -2.45
CA GLN A 7 3.83 14.45 -3.18
C GLN A 7 5.22 14.02 -2.70
N ARG A 8 5.85 14.83 -1.85
CA ARG A 8 7.20 14.64 -1.32
C ARG A 8 7.24 14.96 0.17
N ASP A 9 8.14 14.29 0.89
CA ASP A 9 8.43 14.59 2.29
C ASP A 9 9.22 15.91 2.43
N TYR A 10 9.55 16.29 3.66
CA TYR A 10 10.32 17.51 3.96
C TYR A 10 11.77 17.46 3.44
N ASN A 11 12.30 16.26 3.14
CA ASN A 11 13.61 16.04 2.55
C ASN A 11 13.56 15.95 1.01
N GLY A 12 12.38 16.07 0.42
CA GLY A 12 12.17 15.96 -1.03
C GLY A 12 12.07 14.53 -1.55
N HIS A 13 12.01 13.50 -0.72
CA HIS A 13 11.76 12.12 -1.17
C HIS A 13 10.30 11.94 -1.58
N PRO A 14 10.00 11.09 -2.59
CA PRO A 14 8.62 10.87 -3.00
C PRO A 14 7.82 10.15 -1.91
N LEU A 15 6.59 10.60 -1.64
CA LEU A 15 5.65 9.99 -0.68
C LEU A 15 4.95 8.76 -1.29
N VAL A 16 5.76 7.82 -1.76
CA VAL A 16 5.31 6.57 -2.39
C VAL A 16 6.18 5.43 -1.92
N THR A 17 5.57 4.27 -1.76
CA THR A 17 6.30 3.02 -1.52
C THR A 17 6.32 2.25 -2.83
N PHE A 18 7.51 2.04 -3.38
CA PHE A 18 7.67 1.31 -4.64
C PHE A 18 7.49 -0.20 -4.40
N PRO A 19 6.61 -0.88 -5.15
CA PRO A 19 6.45 -2.33 -5.08
C PRO A 19 7.35 -3.01 -6.14
N ASN A 20 8.66 -2.82 -6.02
CA ASN A 20 9.64 -3.42 -6.91
C ASN A 20 10.97 -3.68 -6.17
N GLU A 21 11.97 -4.18 -6.88
CA GLU A 21 13.27 -4.57 -6.33
C GLU A 21 14.06 -3.42 -5.66
N SER A 22 13.71 -2.15 -5.92
CA SER A 22 14.33 -1.01 -5.19
C SER A 22 13.90 -0.93 -3.73
N ASN A 23 12.83 -1.63 -3.35
CA ASN A 23 12.32 -1.70 -1.99
C ASN A 23 12.59 -3.10 -1.40
N PRO A 24 13.53 -3.25 -0.46
CA PRO A 24 13.85 -4.55 0.13
C PRO A 24 12.66 -5.21 0.83
N TRP A 25 11.71 -4.40 1.35
CA TRP A 25 10.50 -4.91 2.00
C TRP A 25 9.49 -5.51 1.01
N TRP A 26 9.51 -5.06 -0.25
CA TRP A 26 8.63 -5.61 -1.27
C TRP A 26 8.94 -7.08 -1.53
N LYS A 27 10.22 -7.41 -1.77
CA LYS A 27 10.65 -8.79 -2.02
C LYS A 27 10.31 -9.73 -0.86
N VAL A 28 10.60 -9.31 0.38
CA VAL A 28 10.28 -10.10 1.59
C VAL A 28 8.78 -10.35 1.69
N PHE A 29 7.96 -9.35 1.38
CA PHE A 29 6.51 -9.48 1.38
C PHE A 29 5.99 -10.43 0.29
N GLU A 30 6.51 -10.33 -0.94
CA GLU A 30 6.15 -11.25 -2.03
C GLU A 30 6.50 -12.70 -1.71
N GLU A 31 7.68 -12.93 -1.15
CA GLU A 31 8.15 -14.25 -0.73
C GLU A 31 7.27 -14.83 0.39
N ALA A 32 6.90 -14.01 1.38
CA ALA A 32 6.02 -14.45 2.48
C ALA A 32 4.61 -14.83 1.99
N VAL A 33 4.03 -14.06 1.07
CA VAL A 33 2.71 -14.39 0.48
C VAL A 33 2.79 -15.68 -0.34
N THR A 34 3.85 -15.83 -1.15
CA THR A 34 4.08 -17.04 -1.94
C THR A 34 4.27 -18.27 -1.04
N ALA A 35 5.08 -18.16 0.01
CA ALA A 35 5.32 -19.23 0.98
C ALA A 35 4.04 -19.65 1.71
N SER A 36 3.08 -18.74 1.86
CA SER A 36 1.76 -18.99 2.43
C SER A 36 0.76 -19.62 1.44
N GLY A 37 1.20 -19.94 0.21
CA GLY A 37 0.35 -20.47 -0.85
C GLY A 37 -0.53 -19.42 -1.54
N GLY A 38 -0.33 -18.14 -1.25
CA GLY A 38 -1.04 -17.03 -1.86
C GLY A 38 -0.44 -16.57 -3.19
N LYS A 39 -1.17 -15.71 -3.89
CA LYS A 39 -0.68 -15.01 -5.08
C LYS A 39 -1.07 -13.54 -5.00
N LEU A 40 -0.09 -12.66 -5.15
CA LEU A 40 -0.33 -11.22 -5.21
C LEU A 40 -0.99 -10.83 -6.54
N SER A 41 -1.97 -9.93 -6.44
CA SER A 41 -2.48 -9.19 -7.59
C SER A 41 -1.53 -8.06 -7.98
N LYS A 42 -1.81 -7.37 -9.09
CA LYS A 42 -1.08 -6.17 -9.47
C LYS A 42 -1.17 -5.14 -8.33
N PRO A 43 -0.06 -4.52 -7.89
CA PRO A 43 -0.11 -3.45 -6.90
C PRO A 43 -0.98 -2.28 -7.38
N GLU A 44 -1.78 -1.74 -6.46
CA GLU A 44 -2.71 -0.63 -6.72
C GLU A 44 -2.49 0.53 -5.75
N ILE A 45 -2.81 1.74 -6.20
CA ILE A 45 -2.87 2.91 -5.32
C ILE A 45 -4.29 3.00 -4.77
N LEU A 46 -4.43 2.77 -3.47
CA LEU A 46 -5.70 2.96 -2.78
C LEU A 46 -6.03 4.46 -2.74
N ALA A 47 -7.18 4.84 -3.30
CA ALA A 47 -7.66 6.22 -3.31
C ALA A 47 -8.23 6.69 -1.95
N SER A 48 -8.36 5.76 -0.99
CA SER A 48 -8.84 6.03 0.37
C SER A 48 -7.73 6.54 1.30
N THR A 49 -8.10 6.87 2.53
CA THR A 49 -7.19 7.33 3.58
C THR A 49 -6.81 6.17 4.51
N THR A 50 -5.50 5.97 4.69
CA THR A 50 -4.94 5.06 5.70
C THR A 50 -3.79 5.75 6.43
N ASP A 51 -3.36 5.16 7.55
CA ASP A 51 -2.22 5.64 8.34
C ASP A 51 -0.88 5.57 7.58
N ALA A 52 -0.85 4.86 6.45
CA ALA A 52 0.33 4.77 5.58
C ALA A 52 0.80 6.13 5.07
N ARG A 53 -0.08 7.14 5.01
CA ARG A 53 0.31 8.52 4.71
C ARG A 53 1.34 9.04 5.70
N TYR A 54 1.03 8.95 7.00
CA TYR A 54 1.87 9.50 8.05
C TYR A 54 3.19 8.73 8.17
N ALA A 55 3.15 7.40 7.99
CA ALA A 55 4.37 6.60 7.94
C ALA A 55 5.30 7.00 6.78
N ARG A 56 4.75 7.21 5.58
CA ARG A 56 5.53 7.67 4.41
C ARG A 56 6.07 9.08 4.59
N GLU A 57 5.33 9.98 5.25
CA GLU A 57 5.82 11.33 5.61
C GLU A 57 7.04 11.30 6.54
N MET A 58 7.15 10.26 7.37
CA MET A 58 8.34 10.00 8.20
C MET A 58 9.46 9.26 7.44
N GLY A 59 9.30 9.02 6.14
CA GLY A 59 10.27 8.29 5.32
C GLY A 59 10.21 6.76 5.48
N ILE A 60 9.16 6.22 6.09
CA ILE A 60 9.01 4.78 6.33
C ILE A 60 8.25 4.13 5.16
N PRO A 61 8.87 3.21 4.39
CA PRO A 61 8.17 2.45 3.35
C PRO A 61 7.00 1.66 3.96
N THR A 62 5.80 1.80 3.39
CA THR A 62 4.59 1.16 3.91
C THR A 62 3.80 0.52 2.77
N LEU A 63 3.51 -0.78 2.91
CA LEU A 63 2.67 -1.55 1.99
C LEU A 63 1.28 -1.72 2.62
N GLY A 64 0.23 -1.40 1.85
CA GLY A 64 -1.13 -1.78 2.20
C GLY A 64 -1.41 -3.18 1.66
N PHE A 65 -2.08 -4.02 2.46
CA PHE A 65 -2.42 -5.37 2.07
C PHE A 65 -3.87 -5.70 2.44
N SER A 66 -4.55 -6.41 1.55
CA SER A 66 -5.86 -7.01 1.81
C SER A 66 -5.76 -8.51 1.48
N PRO A 67 -6.12 -9.40 2.42
CA PRO A 67 -6.20 -10.83 2.15
C PRO A 67 -7.49 -11.21 1.38
N MET A 68 -8.41 -10.25 1.18
CA MET A 68 -9.67 -10.50 0.51
C MET A 68 -9.45 -10.69 -0.99
N MET A 69 -9.70 -11.92 -1.47
CA MET A 69 -9.59 -12.30 -2.86
C MET A 69 -10.96 -12.77 -3.38
N ASN A 70 -11.35 -12.33 -4.57
CA ASN A 70 -12.60 -12.71 -5.24
C ASN A 70 -13.88 -12.36 -4.46
N THR A 71 -13.80 -11.42 -3.52
CA THR A 71 -14.97 -10.86 -2.83
C THR A 71 -15.24 -9.44 -3.33
N PRO A 72 -16.52 -8.99 -3.35
CA PRO A 72 -16.83 -7.60 -3.61
C PRO A 72 -16.16 -6.68 -2.58
N ILE A 73 -15.85 -5.44 -2.99
CA ILE A 73 -15.41 -4.39 -2.06
C ILE A 73 -16.65 -3.92 -1.30
N LEU A 74 -16.71 -4.23 -0.01
CA LEU A 74 -17.83 -3.91 0.89
C LEU A 74 -17.42 -3.00 2.04
N LEU A 75 -16.38 -2.17 1.84
CA LEU A 75 -15.87 -1.27 2.87
C LEU A 75 -17.01 -0.38 3.39
N HIS A 76 -17.31 -0.51 4.69
CA HIS A 76 -18.38 0.20 5.41
C HIS A 76 -19.83 -0.20 5.08
N GLU A 77 -20.06 -1.36 4.47
CA GLU A 77 -21.40 -1.90 4.23
C GLU A 77 -21.94 -2.74 5.40
N HIS A 78 -23.26 -3.00 5.38
CA HIS A 78 -23.96 -3.72 6.45
C HIS A 78 -23.53 -5.19 6.62
N ASN A 79 -22.93 -5.77 5.57
CA ASN A 79 -22.41 -7.15 5.55
C ASN A 79 -20.94 -7.16 5.09
N GLU A 80 -20.14 -6.21 5.58
CA GLU A 80 -18.68 -6.25 5.48
C GLU A 80 -18.07 -7.50 6.15
#